data_AF-A0AA85BRE4-F1
#
_entry.id   AF-A0AA85BRE4-F1
#
_cell.length_a   1.000
_cell.length_b   1.000
_cell.length_c   1.000
_cell.angle_alpha   90.00
_cell.angle_beta   90.00
_cell.angle_gamma   90.00
#
_symmetry.space_group_name_H-M   'P 1'
#
loop_
_entity.id
_entity.type
_entity.pdbx_description
1 polymer ?
#
loop_
_entity_poly.entity_id
_entity_poly.type
_entity_poly.pdbx_seq_one_letter_code
_entity_poly.pdbx_strand_id
1 'polypeptide(L)'
;MSVGLDFQESRLSTTEPFESGNYKKALQEANKILKKTPNCTSAKALKALTLHRSGKITEANLLADELIKSYPTDESTLNVIMCYFRKTGQGEKIDEFLKRSLERSPNREDLLVCLFLHHVQERNFSAQQATARLLLQNSRQVRSTTGL
;
A
#
# COMPACT_ATOMS: atom_id res chain seq x y z
N MET A 1 23.41 -8.49 19.22
CA MET A 1 22.03 -8.57 19.73
C MET A 1 21.14 -7.79 18.77
N SER A 2 20.69 -8.47 17.71
CA SER A 2 19.76 -7.88 16.74
C SER A 2 18.38 -7.85 17.38
N VAL A 3 17.96 -6.68 17.84
CA VAL A 3 16.57 -6.44 18.21
C VAL A 3 15.74 -6.55 16.94
N GLY A 4 15.19 -7.75 16.73
CA GLY A 4 14.16 -8.03 15.74
C GLY A 4 13.00 -7.09 16.01
N LEU A 5 12.81 -6.13 15.10
CA LEU A 5 11.61 -5.34 15.01
C LEU A 5 10.51 -6.23 14.42
N ASP A 6 9.98 -7.13 15.25
CA ASP A 6 8.70 -7.80 15.07
C ASP A 6 7.56 -6.79 15.25
N PHE A 7 7.58 -5.75 14.40
CA PHE A 7 6.61 -4.68 14.40
C PHE A 7 5.36 -5.15 13.65
N GLN A 8 4.54 -5.93 14.35
CA GLN A 8 3.13 -6.17 14.06
C GLN A 8 2.82 -6.64 12.63
N GLU A 9 3.19 -7.88 12.31
CA GLU A 9 2.54 -8.70 11.26
C GLU A 9 1.07 -9.06 11.59
N SER A 10 0.44 -8.43 12.59
CA SER A 10 -0.82 -8.88 13.19
C SER A 10 -2.07 -8.06 12.82
N ARG A 11 -2.03 -7.25 11.74
CA ARG A 11 -3.24 -6.55 11.25
C ARG A 11 -3.57 -6.72 9.75
N LEU A 12 -2.84 -7.55 9.02
CA LEU A 12 -3.19 -7.93 7.64
C LEU A 12 -3.50 -9.44 7.55
N SER A 13 -4.35 -9.94 8.46
CA SER A 13 -5.00 -11.22 8.25
C SER A 13 -5.99 -11.20 7.08
N THR A 14 -6.22 -10.06 6.41
CA THR A 14 -6.99 -9.99 5.16
C THR A 14 -6.16 -10.28 3.91
N THR A 15 -4.83 -10.41 4.03
CA THR A 15 -4.02 -11.13 3.05
C THR A 15 -3.78 -12.54 3.55
N GLU A 16 -4.86 -13.29 3.80
CA GLU A 16 -4.74 -14.72 4.04
C GLU A 16 -3.88 -15.32 2.92
N PRO A 17 -2.88 -16.14 3.27
CA PRO A 17 -1.99 -16.71 2.28
C PRO A 17 -2.86 -17.51 1.32
N PHE A 18 -2.84 -17.14 0.03
CA PHE A 18 -3.06 -18.10 -1.04
C PHE A 18 -1.96 -19.16 -0.86
N GLU A 19 -2.25 -20.12 0.02
CA GLU A 19 -1.39 -21.22 0.35
C GLU A 19 -1.14 -21.98 -0.94
N SER A 20 0.13 -22.02 -1.32
CA SER A 20 0.77 -23.15 -1.97
C SER A 20 -0.07 -23.88 -3.02
N GLY A 21 -0.13 -23.33 -4.24
CA GLY A 21 -0.45 -24.12 -5.44
C GLY A 21 -1.64 -23.67 -6.30
N ASN A 22 -2.44 -22.69 -5.87
CA ASN A 22 -3.64 -22.27 -6.62
C ASN A 22 -3.59 -20.84 -7.22
N TYR A 23 -2.41 -20.36 -7.61
CA TYR A 23 -2.27 -19.06 -8.31
C TYR A 23 -3.18 -18.95 -9.55
N LYS A 24 -3.44 -20.08 -10.24
CA LYS A 24 -4.35 -20.15 -11.38
C LYS A 24 -5.80 -19.84 -11.00
N LYS A 25 -6.30 -20.34 -9.86
CA LYS A 25 -7.65 -20.06 -9.37
C LYS A 25 -7.79 -18.61 -8.90
N ALA A 26 -6.77 -18.10 -8.20
CA ALA A 26 -6.72 -16.70 -7.78
C ALA A 26 -6.75 -15.74 -8.99
N LEU A 27 -6.00 -16.07 -10.05
CA LEU A 27 -6.05 -15.34 -11.32
C LEU A 27 -7.42 -15.44 -12.00
N GLN A 28 -8.07 -16.61 -11.97
CA GLN A 28 -9.40 -16.77 -12.53
C GLN A 28 -10.43 -15.93 -11.79
N GLU A 29 -10.42 -15.92 -10.45
CA GLU A 29 -11.38 -15.15 -9.67
C GLU A 29 -11.13 -13.64 -9.85
N ALA A 30 -9.86 -13.20 -9.85
CA ALA A 30 -9.52 -11.82 -10.15
C ALA A 30 -9.99 -11.40 -11.54
N ASN A 31 -9.78 -12.22 -12.58
CA ASN A 31 -10.27 -11.93 -13.93
C ASN A 31 -11.80 -11.94 -14.02
N LYS A 32 -12.48 -12.81 -13.27
CA LYS A 32 -13.95 -12.87 -13.21
C LYS A 32 -14.52 -11.60 -12.57
N ILE A 33 -13.89 -11.09 -11.53
CA ILE A 33 -14.25 -9.79 -10.94
C ILE A 33 -13.99 -8.69 -11.97
N LEU A 34 -12.82 -8.66 -12.62
CA LEU A 34 -12.52 -7.66 -13.65
C LEU A 34 -13.46 -7.72 -14.87
N LYS A 35 -14.03 -8.88 -15.20
CA LYS A 35 -15.08 -8.99 -16.23
C LYS A 35 -16.38 -8.31 -15.81
N LYS A 36 -16.74 -8.37 -14.53
CA LYS A 36 -17.95 -7.72 -13.99
C LYS A 36 -17.72 -6.24 -13.71
N THR A 37 -16.55 -5.92 -13.18
CA THR A 37 -16.14 -4.59 -12.74
C THR A 37 -14.70 -4.31 -13.22
N PRO A 38 -14.53 -3.89 -14.49
CA PRO A 38 -13.22 -3.66 -15.09
C PRO A 38 -12.42 -2.53 -14.41
N ASN A 39 -13.11 -1.63 -13.72
CA ASN A 39 -12.51 -0.53 -12.97
C ASN A 39 -12.23 -0.86 -11.50
N CYS A 40 -12.43 -2.12 -11.07
CA CYS A 40 -12.13 -2.51 -9.69
C CYS A 40 -10.61 -2.57 -9.47
N THR A 41 -10.07 -1.55 -8.80
CA THR A 41 -8.64 -1.46 -8.46
C THR A 41 -8.21 -2.57 -7.52
N SER A 42 -9.05 -3.00 -6.57
CA SER A 42 -8.75 -4.11 -5.66
C SER A 42 -8.55 -5.43 -6.41
N ALA A 43 -9.36 -5.70 -7.44
CA ALA A 43 -9.23 -6.91 -8.28
C ALA A 43 -7.96 -6.87 -9.15
N LYS A 44 -7.61 -5.68 -9.68
CA LYS A 44 -6.32 -5.47 -10.36
C LYS A 44 -5.15 -5.71 -9.40
N ALA A 45 -5.24 -5.20 -8.17
CA ALA A 45 -4.18 -5.33 -7.17
C ALA A 45 -3.95 -6.79 -6.74
N LEU A 46 -5.05 -7.54 -6.53
CA LEU A 46 -5.01 -8.99 -6.30
C LEU A 46 -4.39 -9.75 -7.48
N LYS A 47 -4.72 -9.36 -8.72
CA LYS A 47 -4.12 -9.93 -9.93
C LYS A 47 -2.60 -9.67 -9.99
N ALA A 48 -2.15 -8.46 -9.69
CA ALA A 48 -0.72 -8.13 -9.64
C ALA A 48 0.04 -8.98 -8.60
N LEU A 49 -0.49 -9.09 -7.37
CA LEU A 49 0.09 -9.95 -6.34
C LEU A 49 0.17 -11.42 -6.78
N THR A 50 -0.88 -11.93 -7.41
CA THR A 50 -0.95 -13.32 -7.86
C THR A 50 0.04 -13.59 -9.00
N LEU A 51 0.16 -12.67 -9.97
CA LEU A 51 1.14 -12.76 -11.05
C LEU A 51 2.57 -12.80 -10.51
N HIS A 52 2.85 -11.96 -9.51
CA HIS A 52 4.14 -11.91 -8.85
C HIS A 52 4.49 -13.22 -8.17
N ARG A 53 3.56 -13.77 -7.38
CA ARG A 53 3.73 -15.10 -6.75
C ARG A 53 3.81 -16.24 -7.76
N SER A 54 3.19 -16.09 -8.93
CA SER A 54 3.27 -17.06 -10.03
C SER A 54 4.57 -16.95 -10.84
N GLY A 55 5.51 -16.06 -10.48
CA GLY A 55 6.78 -15.85 -11.20
C GLY A 55 6.68 -14.93 -12.41
N LYS A 56 5.50 -14.39 -12.73
CA LYS A 56 5.27 -13.44 -13.82
C LYS A 56 5.52 -12.00 -13.36
N ILE A 57 6.76 -11.72 -12.99
CA ILE A 57 7.16 -10.46 -12.36
C ILE A 57 6.94 -9.25 -13.29
N THR A 58 7.18 -9.41 -14.59
CA THR A 58 7.02 -8.35 -15.59
C THR A 58 5.56 -7.91 -15.73
N GLU A 59 4.64 -8.86 -15.93
CA GLU A 59 3.20 -8.59 -15.98
C GLU A 59 2.70 -7.98 -14.67
N ALA A 60 3.18 -8.47 -13.51
CA ALA A 60 2.82 -7.93 -12.21
C ALA A 60 3.25 -6.46 -12.05
N ASN A 61 4.48 -6.12 -12.46
CA ASN A 61 5.01 -4.76 -12.38
C ASN A 61 4.24 -3.80 -13.28
N LEU A 62 3.90 -4.20 -14.51
CA LEU A 62 3.08 -3.38 -15.41
C LEU A 62 1.72 -3.06 -14.80
N LEU A 63 1.08 -4.07 -14.20
CA LEU A 63 -0.24 -3.92 -13.60
C LEU A 63 -0.20 -3.08 -12.31
N ALA A 64 0.87 -3.21 -11.52
CA ALA A 64 1.13 -2.35 -10.37
C ALA A 64 1.38 -0.89 -10.76
N ASP A 65 2.07 -0.65 -11.88
CA ASP A 65 2.32 0.70 -12.41
C ASP A 65 1.02 1.37 -12.89
N GLU A 66 0.15 0.63 -13.59
CA GLU A 66 -1.19 1.11 -13.94
C GLU A 66 -2.02 1.46 -12.70
N LEU A 67 -1.92 0.65 -11.65
CA LEU A 67 -2.59 0.89 -10.39
C LEU A 67 -2.11 2.18 -9.72
N ILE A 68 -0.80 2.41 -9.64
CA ILE A 68 -0.26 3.68 -9.13
C ILE A 68 -0.81 4.86 -9.92
N LYS A 69 -0.79 4.77 -11.26
CA LYS A 69 -1.27 5.84 -12.15
C LYS A 69 -2.75 6.14 -11.97
N SER A 70 -3.53 5.16 -11.55
CA SER A 70 -4.96 5.34 -11.25
C SER A 70 -5.24 6.07 -9.93
N TYR A 71 -4.22 6.32 -9.10
CA TYR A 71 -4.31 6.98 -7.78
C TYR A 71 -5.48 6.45 -6.94
N PRO A 72 -5.49 5.15 -6.59
CA PRO A 72 -6.58 4.57 -5.84
C PRO A 72 -6.70 5.26 -4.48
N THR A 73 -7.90 5.76 -4.21
CA THR A 73 -8.27 6.35 -2.92
C THR A 73 -8.71 5.31 -1.91
N ASP A 74 -8.97 4.08 -2.37
CA ASP A 74 -9.41 2.97 -1.55
C ASP A 74 -8.24 2.38 -0.74
N GLU A 75 -8.42 2.33 0.58
CA GLU A 75 -7.42 1.85 1.53
C GLU A 75 -6.99 0.39 1.28
N SER A 76 -7.92 -0.47 0.86
CA SER A 76 -7.61 -1.86 0.55
C SER A 76 -6.66 -1.96 -0.64
N THR A 77 -6.86 -1.10 -1.66
CA THR A 77 -5.98 -1.06 -2.82
C THR A 77 -4.61 -0.48 -2.45
N LEU A 78 -4.58 0.61 -1.69
CA LEU A 78 -3.34 1.23 -1.19
C LEU A 78 -2.46 0.21 -0.44
N ASN A 79 -3.06 -0.54 0.49
CA ASN A 79 -2.36 -1.56 1.27
C ASN A 79 -1.77 -2.66 0.40
N VAL A 80 -2.51 -3.12 -0.62
CA VAL A 80 -2.02 -4.14 -1.55
C VAL A 80 -0.84 -3.63 -2.38
N ILE A 81 -0.93 -2.41 -2.89
CA ILE A 81 0.14 -1.77 -3.67
C ILE A 81 1.40 -1.59 -2.81
N MET A 82 1.24 -1.10 -1.58
CA MET A 82 2.35 -0.97 -0.63
C MET A 82 2.99 -2.32 -0.30
N CYS A 83 2.19 -3.35 -0.06
CA CYS A 83 2.67 -4.71 0.19
C CYS A 83 3.45 -5.25 -1.01
N TYR A 84 2.94 -5.03 -2.23
CA TYR A 84 3.62 -5.40 -3.46
C TYR A 84 5.00 -4.73 -3.58
N PHE A 85 5.07 -3.40 -3.44
CA PHE A 85 6.34 -2.69 -3.57
C PHE A 85 7.35 -3.07 -2.50
N ARG A 86 6.90 -3.27 -1.24
CA ARG A 86 7.75 -3.79 -0.16
C ARG A 86 8.33 -5.16 -0.51
N LYS A 87 7.50 -6.08 -1.03
CA LYS A 87 7.95 -7.43 -1.43
C LYS A 87 8.92 -7.41 -2.62
N THR A 88 8.73 -6.47 -3.55
CA THR A 88 9.63 -6.30 -4.70
C THR A 88 10.89 -5.48 -4.41
N GLY A 89 11.05 -4.96 -3.19
CA GLY A 89 12.18 -4.09 -2.82
C GLY A 89 12.14 -2.70 -3.47
N GLN A 90 11.01 -2.28 -4.02
CA GLN A 90 10.83 -0.99 -4.69
C GLN A 90 10.33 0.08 -3.71
N GLY A 91 11.07 0.29 -2.61
CA GLY A 91 10.71 1.25 -1.55
C GLY A 91 10.52 2.67 -2.07
N GLU A 92 11.40 3.14 -2.95
CA GLU A 92 11.33 4.50 -3.52
C GLU A 92 9.99 4.81 -4.21
N LYS A 93 9.36 3.82 -4.83
CA LYS A 93 8.05 3.98 -5.48
C LYS A 93 6.93 4.16 -4.47
N ILE A 94 7.04 3.57 -3.27
CA ILE A 94 6.08 3.76 -2.18
C ILE A 94 6.08 5.22 -1.75
N ASP A 95 7.28 5.79 -1.61
CA ASP A 95 7.47 7.18 -1.22
C ASP A 95 6.81 8.15 -2.22
N GLU A 96 7.08 7.97 -3.51
CA GLU A 96 6.46 8.77 -4.57
C GLU A 96 4.93 8.61 -4.58
N PHE A 97 4.45 7.38 -4.48
CA PHE A 97 3.03 7.06 -4.51
C PHE A 97 2.27 7.68 -3.33
N LEU A 98 2.80 7.55 -2.11
CA LEU A 98 2.18 8.11 -0.91
C LEU A 98 2.21 9.65 -0.95
N LYS A 99 3.31 10.26 -1.39
CA LYS A 99 3.39 11.72 -1.56
C LYS A 99 2.35 12.24 -2.54
N ARG A 100 2.24 11.64 -3.74
CA ARG A 100 1.20 12.06 -4.71
C ARG A 100 -0.21 11.80 -4.22
N SER A 101 -0.42 10.70 -3.48
CA SER A 101 -1.73 10.41 -2.87
C SER A 101 -2.10 11.45 -1.81
N LEU A 102 -1.13 11.92 -1.03
CA LEU A 102 -1.30 13.01 -0.06
C LEU A 102 -1.51 14.37 -0.73
N GLU A 103 -0.87 14.66 -1.85
CA GLU A 103 -1.14 15.89 -2.62
C GLU A 103 -2.61 15.96 -3.08
N ARG A 104 -3.18 14.81 -3.44
CA ARG A 104 -4.58 14.71 -3.87
C ARG A 104 -5.56 14.63 -2.71
N SER A 105 -5.14 14.09 -1.58
CA SER A 105 -5.95 13.90 -0.37
C SER A 105 -5.17 14.30 0.88
N PRO A 106 -4.93 15.60 1.11
CA PRO A 106 -4.11 16.09 2.22
C PRO A 106 -4.74 15.81 3.60
N ASN A 107 -6.04 15.51 3.63
CA ASN A 107 -6.80 15.25 4.84
C ASN A 107 -6.74 13.77 5.32
N ARG A 108 -6.06 12.89 4.59
CA ARG A 108 -5.91 11.47 4.93
C ARG A 108 -4.73 11.26 5.87
N GLU A 109 -4.97 11.35 7.18
CA GLU A 109 -3.95 11.09 8.21
C GLU A 109 -3.37 9.67 8.10
N ASP A 110 -4.19 8.69 7.69
CA ASP A 110 -3.76 7.31 7.47
C ASP A 110 -2.58 7.20 6.49
N LEU A 111 -2.58 8.02 5.43
CA LEU A 111 -1.50 8.05 4.44
C LEU A 111 -0.22 8.67 5.02
N LEU A 112 -0.34 9.69 5.87
CA LEU A 112 0.80 10.26 6.60
C LEU A 112 1.42 9.25 7.56
N VAL A 113 0.60 8.47 8.27
CA VAL A 113 1.06 7.38 9.14
C VAL A 113 1.79 6.33 8.32
N CYS A 114 1.22 5.89 7.20
CA CYS A 114 1.85 4.93 6.29
C CYS A 114 3.21 5.43 5.76
N LEU A 115 3.30 6.71 5.38
CA LEU A 115 4.55 7.31 4.90
C LEU A 115 5.60 7.39 6.02
N PHE A 116 5.19 7.78 7.23
CA PHE A 116 6.07 7.80 8.40
C PHE A 116 6.63 6.41 8.70
N LEU A 117 5.77 5.39 8.75
CA LEU A 117 6.18 4.00 8.99
C LEU A 117 7.09 3.47 7.88
N HIS A 118 6.89 3.89 6.63
CA HIS A 118 7.79 3.54 5.54
C HIS A 118 9.19 4.16 5.74
N HIS A 119 9.28 5.46 6.04
CA HIS A 119 10.56 6.10 6.32
C HIS A 119 11.32 5.51 7.51
N VAL A 120 10.60 5.04 8.54
CA VAL A 120 11.18 4.30 9.68
C VAL A 120 11.87 3.03 9.20
N GLN A 121 11.22 2.27 8.30
CA GLN A 121 11.76 1.03 7.75
C GLN A 121 12.99 1.28 6.86
N GLU A 122 12.94 2.34 6.04
CA GLU A 122 14.05 2.76 5.17
C GLU A 122 15.19 3.48 5.95
N ARG A 123 15.04 3.69 7.26
CA ARG A 123 15.96 4.47 8.12
C ARG A 123 16.25 5.88 7.60
N ASN A 124 15.29 6.48 6.89
CA ASN A 124 15.40 7.84 6.37
C ASN A 124 14.97 8.85 7.44
N PHE A 125 15.86 9.16 8.38
CA PHE A 125 15.58 10.02 9.54
C PHE A 125 15.15 11.45 9.17
N SER A 126 15.68 12.00 8.06
CA SER A 126 15.32 13.34 7.60
C SER A 126 13.85 13.40 7.15
N ALA A 127 13.46 12.48 6.26
CA ALA A 127 12.10 12.41 5.75
C ALA A 127 11.10 11.96 6.83
N GLN A 128 11.53 11.08 7.73
CA GLN A 128 10.77 10.70 8.92
C GLN A 128 10.43 11.91 9.80
N GLN A 129 11.41 12.76 10.11
CA GLN A 129 11.19 13.95 10.95
C GLN A 129 10.25 14.95 10.28
N ALA A 130 10.37 15.14 8.96
CA ALA A 130 9.46 15.98 8.19
C ALA A 130 8.01 15.45 8.26
N THR A 131 7.82 14.14 8.04
CA THR A 131 6.50 13.52 8.05
C THR A 131 5.87 13.53 9.44
N ALA A 132 6.65 13.29 10.50
CA ALA A 132 6.18 13.39 11.89
C ALA A 132 5.69 14.79 12.25
N ARG A 133 6.37 15.84 11.76
CA ARG A 133 5.92 17.23 11.94
C ARG A 133 4.56 17.49 11.28
N LEU A 134 4.38 17.01 10.06
CA LEU A 134 3.10 17.14 9.34
C LEU A 134 1.96 16.42 10.08
N LEU A 135 2.22 15.21 10.57
CA LEU A 135 1.23 14.42 11.31
C LEU A 135 0.83 15.10 12.64
N LEU A 136 1.81 15.66 13.37
CA LEU A 136 1.54 16.42 14.59
C LEU A 136 0.74 17.70 14.32
N GLN A 137 1.00 18.38 13.20
CA GLN A 137 0.28 19.58 12.81
C GLN A 137 -1.18 19.27 12.45
N ASN A 138 -1.41 18.18 11.72
CA ASN A 138 -2.75 17.76 11.29
C ASN A 138 -3.61 17.30 12.49
N SER A 139 -3.05 16.45 13.37
CA SER A 139 -3.75 15.99 14.58
C SER A 139 -4.11 17.10 15.57
N ARG A 140 -3.33 18.19 15.62
CA ARG A 140 -3.65 19.39 16.40
C ARG A 140 -4.82 20.19 15.81
N GLN A 141 -4.93 20.27 14.48
CA GLN A 141 -6.06 20.91 13.80
C GLN A 141 -7.36 20.13 13.98
N VAL A 142 -7.31 18.80 13.90
CA VAL A 142 -8.50 17.97 14.13
C VAL A 142 -9.04 18.16 15.55
N ARG A 143 -8.19 18.12 16.58
CA ARG A 143 -8.60 18.34 17.98
C ARG A 143 -9.20 19.72 18.28
N SER A 144 -8.85 20.74 17.49
CA SER A 144 -9.40 22.10 17.66
C SER A 144 -10.76 22.27 16.98
N THR A 145 -11.15 21.36 16.08
CA THR A 145 -12.46 21.40 15.39
C THR A 145 -13.52 20.47 15.99
N THR A 146 -13.11 19.47 16.79
CA THR A 146 -14.02 18.54 17.49
C THR A 146 -14.31 18.93 18.94
N GLY A 147 -13.86 20.10 19.39
CA GLY A 147 -14.24 20.67 20.68
C GLY A 147 -15.57 21.41 20.62
N LEU A 148 -16.68 20.68 20.62
CA LEU A 148 -18.02 21.12 21.04
C LEU A 148 -18.67 20.01 21.86
#